data_AF-A0A2S6RXM1-F1
#
_entry.id   AF-A0A2S6RXM1-F1
#
_cell.length_a   1.000
_cell.length_b   1.000
_cell.length_c   1.000
_cell.angle_alpha   90.00
_cell.angle_beta   90.00
_cell.angle_gamma   90.00
#
_symmetry.space_group_name_H-M   'P 1'
#
loop_
_entity.id
_entity.type
_entity.pdbx_description
1 polymer ?
#
loop_
_entity_poly.entity_id
_entity_poly.type
_entity_poly.pdbx_seq_one_letter_code
_entity_poly.pdbx_strand_id
1 'polypeptide(L)' 'MINEAVYTLYEGVGSVESIDTAMRLGANHPMDPLQLADFIGLDVCLAVTQILHDGLADSKYRPCPLLVKYVEAG' A
#
# COMPACT_ATOMS: atom_id res chain seq x y z
N MET A 1 -4.90 2.83 -3.47
CA MET A 1 -4.68 1.45 -3.98
C MET A 1 -3.50 0.79 -3.29
N ILE A 2 -2.30 1.39 -3.30
CA ILE A 2 -1.14 0.81 -2.58
C ILE A 2 -1.44 0.72 -1.08
N ASN A 3 -1.90 1.79 -0.45
CA ASN A 3 -2.23 1.81 0.97
C ASN A 3 -3.28 0.73 1.33
N GLU A 4 -4.32 0.55 0.50
CA GLU A 4 -5.32 -0.52 0.65
C GLU A 4 -4.74 -1.94 0.49
N ALA A 5 -3.81 -2.14 -0.44
CA ALA A 5 -3.12 -3.43 -0.59
C ALA A 5 -2.29 -3.75 0.67
N VAL A 6 -1.64 -2.74 1.27
CA VAL A 6 -0.92 -2.90 2.54
C VAL A 6 -1.88 -3.17 3.71
N TYR A 7 -3.08 -2.57 3.73
CA TYR A 7 -4.11 -2.93 4.71
C TYR A 7 -4.58 -4.37 4.56
N THR A 8 -4.83 -4.81 3.32
CA THR A 8 -5.20 -6.21 3.02
C THR A 8 -4.17 -7.19 3.57
N LEU A 9 -2.88 -6.87 3.42
CA LEU A 9 -1.78 -7.63 4.00
C LEU A 9 -1.77 -7.55 5.53
N TYR A 10 -1.88 -6.34 6.09
CA TYR A 10 -1.85 -6.07 7.53
C TYR A 10 -2.97 -6.80 8.30
N GLU A 11 -4.15 -6.91 7.70
CA GLU A 11 -5.30 -7.60 8.27
C GLU A 11 -5.26 -9.13 8.05
N GLY A 12 -4.24 -9.64 7.34
CA GLY A 12 -4.06 -11.06 7.08
C GLY A 12 -5.07 -11.65 6.09
N VAL A 13 -5.71 -10.81 5.27
CA VAL A 13 -6.68 -11.26 4.26
C VAL A 13 -6.00 -12.07 3.15
N GLY A 14 -4.73 -11.79 2.87
CA GLY A 14 -3.92 -12.54 1.92
C GLY A 14 -2.42 -12.34 2.14
N SER A 15 -1.62 -13.22 1.54
CA SER A 15 -0.17 -13.03 1.40
C SER A 15 0.14 -12.00 0.30
N VAL A 16 1.36 -11.46 0.30
CA VAL A 16 1.87 -10.56 -0.76
C VAL A 16 1.61 -11.15 -2.15
N GLU A 17 2.02 -12.40 -2.37
CA GLU A 17 1.82 -13.11 -3.64
C GLU A 17 0.34 -13.22 -4.02
N SER A 18 -0.53 -13.56 -3.07
CA SER A 18 -1.96 -13.72 -3.35
C SER A 18 -2.65 -12.40 -3.69
N ILE A 19 -2.27 -11.30 -3.02
CA ILE A 19 -2.83 -9.96 -3.26
C ILE A 19 -2.42 -9.48 -4.64
N ASP A 20 -1.14 -9.57 -4.96
CA ASP A 20 -0.61 -9.14 -6.24
C ASP A 20 -1.18 -9.99 -7.40
N THR A 21 -1.22 -11.31 -7.24
CA THR A 21 -1.83 -12.22 -8.22
C THR A 21 -3.31 -11.91 -8.46
N ALA A 22 -4.08 -11.67 -7.38
CA ALA A 22 -5.48 -11.33 -7.49
C ALA A 22 -5.70 -10.02 -8.25
N MET A 23 -4.85 -9.02 -8.05
CA MET A 23 -4.96 -7.74 -8.76
C MET A 23 -4.55 -7.86 -10.23
N ARG A 24 -3.52 -8.64 -10.53
CA ARG A 24 -3.09 -8.91 -11.90
C ARG A 24 -4.15 -9.65 -12.70
N LEU A 25 -4.65 -10.76 -12.17
CA LEU A 25 -5.55 -11.65 -12.90
C LEU A 25 -7.01 -11.19 -12.80
N GLY A 26 -7.41 -10.67 -11.64
CA GLY A 26 -8.79 -10.26 -11.36
C GLY A 26 -9.13 -8.85 -11.85
N ALA A 27 -8.21 -7.90 -11.70
CA ALA A 27 -8.41 -6.51 -12.11
C ALA A 27 -7.63 -6.11 -13.38
N ASN A 28 -6.88 -7.05 -13.99
CA ASN A 28 -6.05 -6.82 -15.16
C ASN A 28 -5.04 -5.66 -14.99
N HIS A 29 -4.47 -5.56 -13.79
CA HIS A 29 -3.44 -4.56 -13.50
C HIS A 29 -2.12 -4.88 -14.23
N PRO A 30 -1.48 -3.89 -14.89
CA PRO A 30 -0.24 -4.10 -15.64
C PRO A 30 0.99 -4.32 -14.74
N MET A 31 0.92 -3.86 -13.49
CA MET A 31 1.90 -4.10 -12.44
C MET A 31 1.14 -4.24 -11.12
N ASP A 32 1.58 -5.17 -10.30
CA ASP A 32 0.89 -5.51 -9.06
C ASP A 32 1.07 -4.40 -8.02
N PRO A 33 0.11 -4.16 -7.11
CA PRO A 33 0.17 -3.01 -6.23
C PRO A 33 1.32 -3.07 -5.21
N LEU A 34 1.65 -4.23 -4.64
CA LEU A 34 2.73 -4.34 -3.67
C LEU A 34 4.09 -4.31 -4.38
N GLN A 35 4.22 -5.01 -5.52
CA GLN A 35 5.38 -4.87 -6.40
C GLN A 35 5.61 -3.42 -6.86
N LEU A 36 4.55 -2.70 -7.21
CA LEU A 36 4.63 -1.29 -7.61
C LEU A 36 5.09 -0.41 -6.43
N ALA A 37 4.66 -0.72 -5.21
CA ALA A 37 5.11 -0.01 -4.02
C ALA A 37 6.63 -0.18 -3.80
N ASP A 38 7.15 -1.39 -3.97
CA ASP A 38 8.59 -1.67 -3.91
C ASP A 38 9.36 -0.97 -5.03
N PHE A 39 8.79 -0.89 -6.23
CA PHE A 39 9.39 -0.17 -7.36
C PHE A 39 9.45 1.35 -7.13
N ILE A 40 8.41 1.93 -6.53
CA ILE A 40 8.35 3.38 -6.22
C ILE A 40 9.24 3.73 -5.02
N GLY A 41 9.32 2.84 -4.02
CA GLY A 41 9.86 3.13 -2.70
C GLY A 41 8.76 3.32 -1.67
N LEU A 42 8.83 2.58 -0.56
CA LEU A 42 7.83 2.62 0.50
C LEU A 42 7.80 3.97 1.24
N ASP A 43 8.95 4.63 1.34
CA ASP A 43 9.12 5.96 1.92
C ASP A 43 8.36 7.03 1.11
N VAL A 44 8.47 6.97 -0.22
CA VAL A 44 7.71 7.84 -1.14
C VAL A 44 6.21 7.55 -1.02
N CYS A 45 5.83 6.27 -0.98
CA CYS A 45 4.42 5.89 -0.81
C CYS A 45 3.84 6.42 0.51
N LEU A 46 4.60 6.31 1.61
CA LEU A 46 4.21 6.83 2.91
C LEU A 46 4.10 8.36 2.88
N ALA A 47 5.08 9.06 2.31
CA ALA A 47 5.08 10.52 2.22
C ALA A 47 3.86 11.05 1.46
N VAL A 48 3.52 10.45 0.31
CA VAL A 48 2.32 10.83 -0.45
C VAL A 48 1.05 10.61 0.36
N THR A 49 0.95 9.48 1.06
CA THR A 49 -0.23 9.15 1.87
C THR A 49 -0.40 10.13 3.03
N GLN A 50 0.70 10.54 3.67
CA GLN A 50 0.70 11.54 4.73
C GLN A 50 0.28 12.92 4.20
N ILE A 51 0.80 13.34 3.05
CA ILE A 51 0.39 14.60 2.39
C ILE A 51 -1.11 14.60 2.09
N LEU A 52 -1.65 13.49 1.59
CA LEU A 52 -3.09 13.37 1.32
C LEU A 52 -3.91 13.43 2.61
N HIS A 53 -3.49 12.73 3.65
CA HIS A 53 -4.17 12.74 4.95
C HIS A 53 -4.19 14.14 5.57
N ASP A 54 -3.06 14.83 5.57
CA ASP A 54 -2.94 16.15 6.20
C ASP A 54 -3.63 17.24 5.36
N GLY A 55 -3.53 17.14 4.03
CA GLY A 55 -4.12 18.10 3.11
C GLY A 55 -5.65 17.99 2.99
N LEU A 56 -6.20 16.78 3.13
CA LEU A 56 -7.64 16.54 3.03
C LEU A 56 -8.34 16.44 4.38
N ALA A 57 -7.57 16.26 5.47
CA ALA A 57 -8.07 16.06 6.83
C ALA A 57 -9.13 14.94 6.95
N ASP A 58 -9.03 13.92 6.08
CA ASP A 58 -9.94 12.79 6.03
C ASP A 58 -9.19 11.50 6.39
N SER A 59 -9.69 10.83 7.43
CA SER A 59 -9.19 9.56 7.94
C SER A 59 -9.10 8.43 6.89
N LYS A 60 -9.85 8.53 5.78
CA LYS A 60 -9.73 7.61 4.64
C LYS A 60 -8.31 7.54 4.08
N TYR A 61 -7.57 8.65 4.13
CA TYR A 61 -6.21 8.73 3.59
C TYR A 61 -5.15 8.40 4.63
N ARG A 62 -5.52 7.97 5.85
CA ARG A 62 -4.55 7.63 6.89
C ARG A 62 -3.61 6.51 6.43
N PRO A 63 -2.29 6.68 6.56
CA PRO A 63 -1.34 5.62 6.24
C PRO A 63 -1.61 4.32 7.02
N CYS A 64 -1.39 3.18 6.35
CA CYS A 64 -1.46 1.89 7.01
C CYS A 64 -0.34 1.78 8.08
N PRO A 65 -0.63 1.34 9.31
CA PRO A 65 0.39 1.16 10.35
C PRO A 65 1.53 0.23 9.93
N LEU A 66 1.25 -0.78 9.09
CA LEU A 66 2.29 -1.67 8.57
C LEU A 66 3.23 -0.96 7.60
N LEU A 67 2.72 -0.07 6.76
CA LEU A 67 3.54 0.73 5.85
C LEU A 67 4.53 1.60 6.65
N VAL A 68 4.04 2.25 7.71
CA VAL A 68 4.89 3.04 8.61
C VAL A 68 6.01 2.18 9.21
N LYS A 69 5.66 1.00 9.74
CA LYS A 69 6.64 0.07 10.33
C LYS A 69 7.71 -0.39 9.33
N TYR A 70 7.35 -0.64 8.08
CA TYR A 70 8.33 -1.03 7.06
C TYR A 70 9.28 0.11 6.73
N VAL A 71 8.78 1.33 6.54
CA VAL A 71 9.64 2.50 6.31
C VAL A 71 10.56 2.79 7.50
N GLU A 72 10.06 2.61 8.73
CA GLU A 72 10.89 2.75 9.95
C GLU A 72 11.96 1.66 10.07
N ALA A 73 11.77 0.50 9.43
CA ALA A 73 12.71 -0.61 9.44
C ALA A 73 13.83 -0.49 8.38
N GLY A 74 13.65 0.34 7.34
CA GLY A 74 14.64 0.67 6.30
C GLY A 74 14.31 0.06 4.94
#